data_AF-A0A8T3VMH2-F1
#
_entry.id   AF-A0A8T3VMH2-F1
#
_cell.length_a   1.000
_cell.length_b   1.000
_cell.length_c   1.000
_cell.angle_alpha   90.00
_cell.angle_beta   90.00
_cell.angle_gamma   90.00
#
_symmetry.space_group_name_H-M   'P 1'
#
loop_
_entity.id
_entity.type
_entity.pdbx_description
1 polymer ?
#
loop_
_entity_poly.entity_id
_entity_poly.type
_entity_poly.pdbx_seq_one_letter_code
_entity_poly.pdbx_strand_id
1 'polypeptide(L)'
;MKIDIQQHNLVPKHEVISESEKELLQQNSDFDINNLPKIKIDDPVVKELAKSSEISAGDVLKITRDSKTAGEFISYRIVIEG
;
A
#
# COMPACT_ATOMS: atom_id res chain seq x y z
N MET A 1 -9.81 15.11 -19.55
CA MET A 1 -9.34 13.70 -19.57
C MET A 1 -9.10 13.29 -18.13
N LYS A 2 -9.82 12.29 -17.61
CA LYS A 2 -9.43 11.63 -16.37
C LYS A 2 -8.29 10.69 -16.73
N ILE A 3 -7.12 10.90 -16.14
CA ILE A 3 -5.97 10.01 -16.31
C ILE A 3 -6.06 9.01 -15.16
N ASP A 4 -6.25 7.73 -15.47
CA ASP A 4 -6.22 6.66 -14.48
C ASP A 4 -4.76 6.47 -14.04
N ILE A 5 -4.44 6.96 -12.84
CA ILE A 5 -3.10 6.96 -12.26
C ILE A 5 -2.60 5.53 -12.01
N GLN A 6 -3.51 4.58 -11.75
CA GLN A 6 -3.18 3.16 -11.56
C GLN A 6 -2.73 2.40 -12.81
N GLN A 7 -3.05 2.87 -14.02
CA GLN A 7 -2.72 2.16 -15.28
C GLN A 7 -1.39 2.62 -15.89
N HIS A 8 -0.65 3.49 -15.19
CA HIS A 8 0.62 3.99 -15.71
C HIS A 8 1.76 2.99 -15.48
N ASN A 9 2.61 2.78 -16.49
CA ASN A 9 3.73 1.83 -16.44
C ASN A 9 4.74 2.07 -15.30
N LEU A 10 4.78 3.29 -14.75
CA LEU A 10 5.66 3.66 -13.64
C LEU A 10 4.98 3.54 -12.26
N VAL A 11 3.67 3.29 -12.22
CA VAL A 11 2.92 3.18 -10.98
C VAL A 11 2.79 1.69 -10.65
N PRO A 12 3.36 1.23 -9.52
CA PRO A 12 3.22 -0.16 -9.11
C PRO A 12 1.79 -0.47 -8.69
N LYS A 13 1.47 -1.76 -8.55
CA LYS A 13 0.16 -2.18 -8.06
C LYS A 13 0.07 -1.90 -6.57
N HIS A 14 -1.02 -1.28 -6.15
CA HIS A 14 -1.29 -0.98 -4.74
C HIS A 14 -2.58 -1.68 -4.32
N GLU A 15 -2.54 -2.41 -3.23
CA GLU A 15 -3.66 -3.17 -2.69
C GLU A 15 -3.75 -2.93 -1.18
N VAL A 16 -4.96 -2.82 -0.64
CA VAL A 16 -5.18 -2.73 0.81
C VAL A 16 -5.16 -4.15 1.36
N ILE A 17 -4.36 -4.39 2.39
CA ILE A 17 -4.35 -5.71 3.04
C ILE A 17 -5.46 -5.83 4.08
N SER A 18 -6.02 -7.02 4.17
CA SER A 18 -7.04 -7.35 5.17
C SER A 18 -6.47 -7.41 6.59
N GLU A 19 -7.32 -7.29 7.61
CA GLU A 19 -6.88 -7.43 9.01
C GLU A 19 -6.23 -8.79 9.28
N SER A 20 -6.77 -9.88 8.72
CA SER A 20 -6.19 -11.21 8.86
C SER A 20 -4.77 -11.30 8.28
N GLU A 21 -4.53 -10.66 7.12
CA GLU A 21 -3.18 -10.58 6.55
C GLU A 21 -2.26 -9.68 7.40
N LYS A 22 -2.77 -8.58 7.95
CA LYS A 22 -2.00 -7.74 8.88
C LYS A 22 -1.54 -8.53 10.10
N GLU A 23 -2.42 -9.34 10.71
CA GLU A 23 -2.08 -10.19 11.84
C GLU A 23 -1.01 -11.23 11.49
N LEU A 24 -1.15 -11.89 10.34
CA LEU A 24 -0.13 -12.83 9.84
C LEU A 24 1.22 -12.14 9.60
N LEU A 25 1.21 -10.91 9.08
CA LEU A 25 2.44 -10.14 8.90
C LEU A 25 3.04 -9.75 10.25
N GLN A 26 2.25 -9.29 11.23
CA GLN A 26 2.71 -8.97 12.58
C GLN A 26 3.30 -10.17 13.33
N GLN A 27 2.91 -11.41 12.99
CA GLN A 27 3.55 -12.61 13.55
C GLN A 27 5.01 -12.76 13.10
N ASN A 28 5.39 -12.14 11.98
CA ASN A 28 6.78 -12.10 11.54
C ASN A 28 7.53 -11.03 12.35
N SER A 29 8.59 -11.43 13.04
CA SER A 29 9.41 -10.55 13.89
C SER A 29 10.00 -9.35 13.16
N ASP A 30 10.14 -9.44 11.83
CA ASP A 30 10.72 -8.41 10.98
C ASP A 30 9.70 -7.35 10.54
N PHE A 31 8.41 -7.55 10.82
CA PHE A 31 7.33 -6.68 10.39
C PHE A 31 6.79 -5.85 11.56
N ASP A 32 7.31 -4.64 11.71
CA ASP A 32 6.78 -3.65 12.66
C ASP A 32 6.01 -2.57 11.92
N ILE A 33 4.70 -2.50 12.18
CA ILE A 33 3.77 -1.52 11.59
C ILE A 33 4.23 -0.08 11.83
N ASN A 34 4.83 0.20 12.99
CA ASN A 34 5.28 1.55 13.33
C ASN A 34 6.52 1.98 12.53
N ASN A 35 7.32 1.01 12.08
CA ASN A 35 8.51 1.24 11.28
C ASN A 35 8.23 1.21 9.78
N LEU A 36 6.99 0.94 9.37
CA LEU A 36 6.62 1.00 7.96
C LEU A 36 6.70 2.44 7.42
N PRO A 37 7.13 2.62 6.16
CA PRO A 37 7.04 3.91 5.50
C PRO A 37 5.61 4.43 5.52
N LYS A 38 5.45 5.71 5.87
CA LYS A 38 4.15 6.35 6.06
C LYS A 38 3.65 6.93 4.73
N ILE A 39 2.35 6.80 4.47
CA ILE A 39 1.65 7.45 3.36
C ILE A 39 0.48 8.25 3.91
N LYS A 40 0.28 9.47 3.40
CA LYS A 40 -0.83 10.31 3.85
C LYS A 40 -2.12 9.83 3.24
N ILE A 41 -3.22 9.91 3.99
CA ILE A 41 -4.57 9.69 3.45
C ILE A 41 -4.90 10.64 2.29
N ASP A 42 -4.24 11.80 2.23
CA ASP A 42 -4.43 12.79 1.17
C ASP A 42 -3.74 12.42 -0.16
N ASP A 43 -2.88 11.40 -0.17
CA ASP A 43 -2.14 10.97 -1.36
C ASP A 43 -3.09 10.55 -2.49
N PRO A 44 -2.82 10.94 -3.76
CA PRO A 44 -3.69 10.60 -4.89
C PRO A 44 -3.94 9.09 -5.06
N VAL A 45 -2.94 8.24 -4.78
CA VAL A 45 -3.08 6.79 -4.89
C VAL A 45 -4.01 6.27 -3.81
N VAL A 46 -3.86 6.76 -2.57
CA VAL A 46 -4.74 6.39 -1.45
C VAL A 46 -6.17 6.83 -1.72
N LYS A 47 -6.37 8.05 -2.21
CA LYS A 47 -7.69 8.57 -2.61
C LYS A 47 -8.33 7.77 -3.74
N GLU A 48 -7.54 7.23 -4.66
CA GLU A 48 -8.06 6.41 -5.74
C GLU A 48 -8.47 5.03 -5.22
N LEU A 49 -7.66 4.39 -4.38
CA LEU A 49 -8.00 3.13 -3.74
C LEU A 49 -9.21 3.29 -2.78
N ALA A 50 -9.31 4.42 -2.09
CA ALA A 50 -10.43 4.76 -1.22
C ALA A 50 -11.79 4.83 -1.94
N LYS A 51 -11.80 4.96 -3.28
CA LYS A 51 -13.02 4.89 -4.08
C LYS A 51 -13.52 3.45 -4.28
N SER A 52 -12.62 2.49 -4.20
CA SER A 52 -12.88 1.06 -4.46
C SER A 52 -12.92 0.23 -3.18
N SER A 53 -12.26 0.69 -2.11
CA SER A 53 -12.22 0.01 -0.81
C SER A 53 -12.17 1.06 0.30
N GLU A 54 -12.86 0.84 1.41
CA GLU A 54 -12.81 1.75 2.56
C GLU A 54 -11.39 1.74 3.15
N ILE A 55 -10.70 2.89 3.10
CA ILE A 55 -9.36 3.06 3.66
C ILE A 55 -9.42 4.10 4.77
N SER A 56 -8.90 3.74 5.93
CA SER A 56 -8.77 4.58 7.10
C SER A 56 -7.31 4.74 7.51
N ALA A 57 -7.04 5.71 8.38
CA ALA A 57 -5.73 5.81 9.02
C ALA A 57 -5.47 4.56 9.89
N GLY A 58 -4.26 4.03 9.82
CA GLY A 58 -3.89 2.73 10.39
C GLY A 58 -3.98 1.57 9.41
N ASP A 59 -4.53 1.79 8.21
CA ASP A 59 -4.47 0.77 7.16
C ASP A 59 -3.09 0.62 6.57
N VAL A 60 -2.84 -0.59 6.06
CA VAL A 60 -1.56 -0.95 5.46
C VAL A 60 -1.81 -1.24 3.98
N LEU A 61 -0.98 -0.64 3.14
CA LEU A 61 -0.97 -0.87 1.70
C LEU A 61 0.17 -1.80 1.35
N LYS A 62 -0.15 -2.84 0.59
CA LYS A 62 0.80 -3.69 -0.10
C LYS A 62 1.06 -3.11 -1.47
N ILE A 63 2.34 -2.90 -1.77
CA ILE A 63 2.81 -2.33 -3.02
C ILE A 63 3.64 -3.40 -3.72
N THR A 64 3.13 -3.89 -4.84
CA THR A 64 3.80 -4.90 -5.67
C THR A 64 4.34 -4.23 -6.91
N ARG A 65 5.66 -4.29 -7.09
CA ARG A 65 6.34 -3.75 -8.28
C ARG A 65 7.21 -4.81 -8.95
N ASP A 66 7.28 -4.73 -10.27
CA ASP A 66 8.24 -5.52 -11.04
C ASP A 66 9.64 -4.92 -10.85
N SER A 67 10.55 -5.74 -10.33
CA SER A 67 11.96 -5.42 -10.14
C SER A 67 12.80 -6.18 -11.16
N LYS A 68 13.64 -5.47 -11.92
CA LYS A 68 14.55 -6.08 -12.89
C LYS A 68 15.57 -7.04 -12.25
N THR A 69 15.87 -6.88 -10.96
CA THR A 69 16.88 -7.69 -10.26
C THR A 69 16.28 -8.82 -9.44
N ALA A 70 15.06 -8.64 -8.91
CA ALA A 70 14.43 -9.57 -7.97
C ALA A 70 13.14 -10.22 -8.52
N GLY A 71 12.73 -9.88 -9.75
CA GLY A 71 11.45 -10.29 -10.31
C GLY A 71 10.32 -9.46 -9.72
N GLU A 72 9.80 -9.86 -8.57
CA GLU A 72 8.71 -9.18 -7.88
C GLU A 72 9.22 -8.60 -6.54
N PHE A 73 8.94 -7.32 -6.30
CA PHE A 73 9.29 -6.66 -5.04
C PHE A 73 8.02 -6.16 -4.36
N ILE A 74 7.79 -6.68 -3.15
CA ILE A 74 6.65 -6.34 -2.31
C ILE A 74 7.13 -5.42 -1.20
N SER A 75 6.45 -4.29 -1.02
CA SER A 75 6.69 -3.34 0.07
C SER A 75 5.38 -3.00 0.76
N TYR A 76 5.45 -2.74 2.06
CA TYR A 76 4.28 -2.32 2.83
C TYR A 76 4.41 -0.86 3.28
N ARG A 77 3.29 -0.14 3.33
CA ARG A 77 3.23 1.24 3.83
C ARG A 77 2.02 1.43 4.73
N ILE A 78 2.16 2.24 5.77
CA ILE A 78 1.06 2.56 6.69
C ILE A 78 0.42 3.90 6.34
N VAL A 79 -0.92 3.92 6.28
CA VAL A 79 -1.72 5.12 6.06
C VAL A 79 -1.79 5.91 7.37
N ILE A 80 -1.44 7.18 7.31
CA ILE A 80 -1.53 8.11 8.43
C ILE A 80 -2.47 9.28 8.08
N GLU A 81 -3.12 9.83 9.10
CA GLU A 81 -3.74 11.15 8.97
C GLU A 81 -2.65 12.21 8.79
N GLY A 82 -2.93 13.19 7.93
CA GLY A 82 -1.96 14.11 7.35
C GLY A 82 -1.62 15.30 8.22
#